data_AF-A0A9P6PJC8-F1
#
_entry.id   AF-A0A9P6PJC8-F1
#
_cell.length_a   1.000
_cell.length_b   1.000
_cell.length_c   1.000
_cell.angle_alpha   90.00
_cell.angle_beta   90.00
_cell.angle_gamma   90.00
#
_symmetry.space_group_name_H-M   'P 1'
#
loop_
_entity.id
_entity.type
_entity.pdbx_description
1 polymer ?
#
loop_
_entity_poly.entity_id
_entity_poly.type
_entity_poly.pdbx_seq_one_letter_code
_entity_poly.pdbx_strand_id
1 'polypeptide(L)'
;MAFTQYGCGGGGGGGGGGDVTSPVVEAQGLYIGTTSKNQTVFTWILDDGSLYALYASSDSSELDGVLAGNMKASGEALSSSDVIDYGLTNSETHKATISATYAPKGWLNGALAYPDVGGASVNFTTTYDTDYEKKPTLAAIAAARARHEEPSFLALLETRIQ
;
A
#
# COMPACT_ATOMS: atom_id res chain seq x y z
N MET A 1 -43.91 30.65 -2.75
CA MET A 1 -43.07 29.51 -3.18
C MET A 1 -42.97 28.58 -1.98
N ALA A 2 -43.60 27.42 -2.07
CA ALA A 2 -43.77 26.49 -0.97
C ALA A 2 -42.83 25.30 -1.15
N PHE A 3 -42.08 24.97 -0.11
CA PHE A 3 -41.20 23.80 -0.09
C PHE A 3 -42.03 22.57 0.24
N THR A 4 -42.14 21.65 -0.71
CA THR A 4 -42.74 20.32 -0.50
C THR A 4 -41.73 19.45 0.24
N GLN A 5 -41.99 19.19 1.52
CA GLN A 5 -41.30 18.16 2.29
C GLN A 5 -41.75 16.79 1.79
N TYR A 6 -40.83 15.98 1.27
CA TYR A 6 -41.04 14.54 1.13
C TYR A 6 -40.69 13.88 2.46
N GLY A 7 -41.73 13.62 3.25
CA GLY A 7 -41.69 12.58 4.27
C GLY A 7 -41.94 11.23 3.64
N CYS A 8 -41.05 10.28 3.85
CA CYS A 8 -41.38 8.86 3.84
C CYS A 8 -40.97 8.32 5.21
N GLY A 9 -41.97 8.08 6.06
CA GLY A 9 -41.80 7.38 7.32
C GLY A 9 -41.81 5.87 7.12
N GLY A 10 -41.26 5.13 8.09
CA GLY A 10 -41.49 3.68 8.17
C GLY A 10 -40.44 2.88 8.93
N GLY A 11 -40.54 2.91 10.27
CA GLY A 11 -40.40 1.80 11.22
C GLY A 11 -39.39 0.65 11.03
N GLY A 12 -38.66 0.37 12.12
CA GLY A 12 -38.66 -0.97 12.71
C GLY A 12 -37.36 -1.78 12.63
N GLY A 13 -36.60 -1.75 13.74
CA GLY A 13 -36.07 -2.92 14.45
C GLY A 13 -35.15 -3.90 13.72
N GLY A 14 -33.90 -4.00 14.19
CA GLY A 14 -33.08 -5.18 13.97
C GLY A 14 -31.59 -4.88 14.08
N GLY A 15 -31.01 -5.18 15.24
CA GLY A 15 -29.56 -5.17 15.40
C GLY A 15 -28.90 -6.21 14.49
N GLY A 16 -27.77 -5.82 13.90
CA GLY A 16 -26.91 -6.68 13.09
C GLY A 16 -25.83 -5.80 12.49
N GLY A 17 -24.58 -6.04 12.89
CA GLY A 17 -23.42 -5.20 12.56
C GLY A 17 -23.32 -4.90 11.07
N GLY A 18 -23.41 -3.62 10.73
CA GLY A 18 -23.11 -3.12 9.40
C GLY A 18 -21.75 -2.47 9.42
N ASP A 19 -20.69 -3.26 9.26
CA ASP A 19 -19.47 -2.78 8.62
C ASP A 19 -19.89 -2.36 7.19
N VAL A 20 -20.44 -1.15 7.05
CA VAL A 20 -20.56 -0.54 5.72
C VAL A 20 -19.14 -0.10 5.37
N THR A 21 -18.33 -1.04 4.90
CA THR A 21 -17.07 -0.70 4.27
C THR A 21 -17.43 0.05 3.00
N SER A 22 -17.10 1.33 2.96
CA SER A 22 -17.02 2.04 1.69
C SER A 22 -16.06 1.27 0.76
N PRO A 23 -16.26 1.26 -0.56
CA PRO A 23 -15.35 0.54 -1.44
C PRO A 23 -13.94 1.07 -1.26
N VAL A 24 -13.00 0.20 -0.87
CA VAL A 24 -11.56 0.52 -0.84
C VAL A 24 -11.04 0.90 -2.23
N VAL A 25 -11.83 0.62 -3.28
CA VAL A 25 -11.62 1.01 -4.68
C VAL A 25 -11.25 2.49 -4.84
N GLU A 26 -11.80 3.42 -4.05
CA GLU A 26 -11.42 4.84 -4.17
C GLU A 26 -10.01 5.14 -3.64
N ALA A 27 -9.52 4.31 -2.71
CA ALA A 27 -8.17 4.36 -2.18
C ALA A 27 -7.17 3.50 -2.97
N GLN A 28 -7.63 2.74 -3.96
CA GLN A 28 -6.79 1.89 -4.80
C GLN A 28 -5.64 2.69 -5.43
N GLY A 29 -4.42 2.14 -5.38
CA GLY A 29 -3.27 2.79 -5.97
C GLY A 29 -1.92 2.27 -5.50
N LEU A 30 -0.87 2.81 -6.13
CA LEU A 30 0.49 2.79 -5.61
C LEU A 30 0.75 4.14 -4.95
N TYR A 31 1.30 4.11 -3.74
CA TYR A 31 1.70 5.30 -3.01
C TYR A 31 3.15 5.18 -2.58
N ILE A 32 3.93 6.24 -2.77
CA ILE A 32 5.34 6.27 -2.41
C ILE A 32 5.59 7.42 -1.45
N GLY A 33 6.41 7.20 -0.43
CA GLY A 33 6.78 8.26 0.48
C GLY A 33 7.72 7.80 1.58
N THR A 34 7.55 8.38 2.77
CA THR A 34 8.48 8.19 3.88
C THR A 34 7.78 7.94 5.20
N THR A 35 8.48 7.27 6.10
CA THR A 35 8.05 7.08 7.49
C THR A 35 8.75 8.05 8.45
N SER A 36 8.23 8.19 9.66
CA SER A 36 8.87 8.95 10.76
C SER A 36 10.19 8.33 11.23
N LYS A 37 10.53 7.11 10.77
CA LYS A 37 11.83 6.45 10.98
C LYS A 37 12.81 6.70 9.83
N ASN A 38 12.50 7.62 8.91
CA ASN A 38 13.33 7.94 7.76
C ASN A 38 13.54 6.74 6.81
N GLN A 39 12.50 5.93 6.66
CA GLN A 39 12.44 4.83 5.70
C GLN A 39 11.61 5.26 4.50
N THR A 40 12.02 4.83 3.31
CA THR A 40 11.19 4.93 2.10
C THR A 40 10.15 3.82 2.14
N VAL A 41 8.91 4.12 1.77
CA VAL A 41 7.81 3.15 1.71
C VAL A 41 7.13 3.16 0.34
N PHE A 42 6.84 1.98 -0.18
CA PHE A 42 6.05 1.73 -1.38
C PHE A 42 4.82 0.94 -0.97
N THR A 43 3.63 1.52 -1.14
CA THR A 43 2.37 0.94 -0.64
C THR A 43 1.41 0.71 -1.80
N TRP A 44 0.93 -0.52 -1.93
CA TRP A 44 -0.14 -0.91 -2.84
C TRP A 44 -1.42 -1.15 -2.06
N ILE A 45 -2.49 -0.50 -2.49
CA ILE A 45 -3.86 -0.83 -2.11
C ILE A 45 -4.56 -1.35 -3.36
N LEU A 46 -5.07 -2.57 -3.28
CA LEU A 46 -5.82 -3.21 -4.36
C LEU A 46 -7.32 -2.91 -4.23
N ASP A 47 -8.07 -3.16 -5.31
CA ASP A 47 -9.52 -2.95 -5.37
C ASP A 47 -10.30 -3.85 -4.39
N ASP A 48 -9.78 -5.04 -4.10
CA ASP A 48 -10.29 -5.96 -3.09
C ASP A 48 -9.97 -5.57 -1.64
N GLY A 49 -9.23 -4.47 -1.45
CA GLY A 49 -8.79 -3.97 -0.15
C GLY A 49 -7.53 -4.61 0.39
N SER A 50 -6.87 -5.49 -0.36
CA SER A 50 -5.55 -6.01 0.03
C SER A 50 -4.51 -4.89 0.07
N LEU A 51 -3.70 -4.90 1.12
CA LEU A 51 -2.59 -3.98 1.35
C LEU A 51 -1.29 -4.74 1.27
N TYR A 52 -0.35 -4.17 0.52
CA TYR A 52 1.06 -4.56 0.57
C TYR A 52 1.91 -3.31 0.71
N ALA A 53 2.88 -3.30 1.62
CA ALA A 53 3.85 -2.22 1.66
C ALA A 53 5.27 -2.76 1.79
N LEU A 54 6.20 -2.21 1.02
CA LEU A 54 7.63 -2.48 1.14
C LEU A 54 8.29 -1.26 1.76
N TYR A 55 9.22 -1.46 2.69
CA TYR A 55 9.98 -0.36 3.26
C TYR A 55 11.47 -0.68 3.34
N ALA A 56 12.27 0.37 3.22
CA ALA A 56 13.72 0.32 3.27
C ALA A 56 14.28 1.59 3.95
N SER A 57 15.32 1.44 4.74
CA SER A 57 16.03 2.57 5.32
C SER A 57 16.64 3.43 4.22
N SER A 58 16.57 4.75 4.36
CA SER A 58 16.99 5.70 3.30
C SER A 58 18.48 5.65 2.95
N ASP A 59 19.30 5.03 3.80
CA ASP A 59 20.73 4.79 3.62
C ASP A 59 21.05 3.41 3.04
N SER A 60 20.04 2.56 2.81
CA SER A 60 20.20 1.19 2.30
C SER A 60 19.45 0.98 0.99
N SER A 61 20.04 0.17 0.10
CA SER A 61 19.34 -0.35 -1.08
C SER A 61 18.60 -1.67 -0.79
N GLU A 62 18.74 -2.21 0.42
CA GLU A 62 18.11 -3.45 0.85
C GLU A 62 16.74 -3.17 1.48
N LEU A 63 15.80 -4.09 1.29
CA LEU A 63 14.48 -4.01 1.92
C LEU A 63 14.60 -4.36 3.41
N ASP A 64 14.05 -3.50 4.25
CA ASP A 64 14.00 -3.74 5.70
C ASP A 64 12.85 -4.70 6.04
N GLY A 65 11.73 -4.58 5.32
CA GLY A 65 10.54 -5.37 5.61
C GLY A 65 9.38 -5.20 4.65
N VAL A 66 8.34 -5.99 4.92
CA VAL A 66 7.10 -6.05 4.14
C VAL A 66 5.91 -6.04 5.08
N LEU A 67 4.92 -5.20 4.81
CA LEU A 67 3.61 -5.25 5.44
C LEU A 67 2.60 -5.90 4.51
N ALA A 68 1.74 -6.75 5.06
CA ALA A 68 0.61 -7.33 4.35
C ALA A 68 -0.64 -7.33 5.25
N GLY A 69 -1.81 -7.03 4.69
CA GLY A 69 -3.07 -7.05 5.43
C GLY A 69 -4.25 -6.63 4.58
N ASN A 70 -5.37 -6.30 5.22
CA ASN A 70 -6.58 -5.84 4.53
C ASN A 70 -7.05 -4.50 5.09
N MET A 71 -7.32 -3.56 4.20
CA MET A 71 -7.85 -2.25 4.55
C MET A 71 -9.37 -2.24 4.49
N LYS A 72 -9.96 -1.41 5.34
CA LYS A 72 -11.37 -1.04 5.32
C LYS A 72 -11.45 0.47 5.11
N ALA A 73 -12.35 0.91 4.24
CA ALA A 73 -12.61 2.33 4.02
C ALA A 73 -13.93 2.77 4.66
N SER A 74 -13.93 3.98 5.21
CA SER A 74 -15.12 4.67 5.72
C SER A 74 -14.99 6.16 5.41
N GLY A 75 -15.58 6.58 4.29
CA GLY A 75 -15.34 7.91 3.72
C GLY A 75 -13.88 8.10 3.32
N GLU A 76 -13.27 9.21 3.74
CA GLU A 76 -11.86 9.54 3.51
C GLU A 76 -10.89 8.86 4.52
N ALA A 77 -11.43 8.02 5.41
CA ALA A 77 -10.64 7.27 6.39
C ALA A 77 -10.43 5.83 5.95
N LEU A 78 -9.24 5.31 6.25
CA LEU A 78 -8.81 3.95 6.01
C LEU A 78 -8.28 3.34 7.31
N SER A 79 -8.64 2.09 7.59
CA SER A 79 -8.15 1.38 8.76
C SER A 79 -7.91 -0.10 8.50
N SER A 80 -7.01 -0.68 9.27
CA SER A 80 -6.78 -2.13 9.32
C SER A 80 -6.37 -2.54 10.72
N SER A 81 -6.80 -3.73 11.14
CA SER A 81 -6.46 -4.34 12.43
C SER A 81 -5.74 -5.69 12.29
N ASP A 82 -5.49 -6.12 11.06
CA ASP A 82 -4.98 -7.44 10.70
C ASP A 82 -3.71 -7.36 9.84
N VAL A 83 -2.96 -6.26 9.97
CA VAL A 83 -1.67 -6.11 9.28
C VAL A 83 -0.60 -6.93 9.97
N ILE A 84 0.19 -7.63 9.17
CA ILE A 84 1.39 -8.33 9.58
C ILE A 84 2.59 -7.61 8.96
N ASP A 85 3.56 -7.26 9.79
CA ASP A 85 4.86 -6.73 9.39
C ASP A 85 5.90 -7.84 9.48
N TYR A 86 6.53 -8.16 8.36
CA TYR A 86 7.61 -9.13 8.22
C TYR A 86 8.93 -8.38 8.12
N GLY A 87 9.70 -8.36 9.21
CA GLY A 87 11.04 -7.80 9.24
C GLY A 87 12.03 -8.73 8.54
N LEU A 88 12.59 -8.28 7.43
CA LEU A 88 13.52 -9.06 6.62
C LEU A 88 14.95 -9.03 7.17
N THR A 89 15.29 -8.00 7.93
CA THR A 89 16.64 -7.82 8.51
C THR A 89 16.83 -8.56 9.83
N ASN A 90 15.76 -8.75 10.60
CA ASN A 90 15.77 -9.43 11.90
C ASN A 90 15.02 -10.77 11.90
N SER A 91 14.34 -11.14 10.81
CA SER A 91 13.48 -12.32 10.73
C SER A 91 12.36 -12.35 11.78
N GLU A 92 11.92 -11.17 12.25
CA GLU A 92 10.81 -11.04 13.19
C GLU A 92 9.50 -10.77 12.46
N THR A 93 8.38 -11.08 13.12
CA THR A 93 7.05 -10.80 12.60
C THR A 93 6.24 -10.10 13.68
N HIS A 94 5.65 -8.96 13.33
CA HIS A 94 4.86 -8.16 14.25
C HIS A 94 3.43 -7.97 13.74
N LYS A 95 2.50 -7.90 14.69
CA LYS A 95 1.14 -7.46 14.38
C LYS A 95 1.11 -5.94 14.39
N ALA A 96 0.45 -5.38 13.39
CA ALA A 96 0.27 -3.95 13.30
C ALA A 96 -1.19 -3.58 13.01
N THR A 97 -1.54 -2.35 13.37
CA THR A 97 -2.81 -1.72 13.00
C THR A 97 -2.52 -0.45 12.22
N ILE A 98 -3.35 -0.13 11.23
CA ILE A 98 -3.25 1.08 10.43
C ILE A 98 -4.45 1.98 10.70
N SER A 99 -4.17 3.27 10.84
CA SER A 99 -5.17 4.33 10.80
C SER A 99 -4.67 5.43 9.88
N ALA A 100 -5.38 5.67 8.79
CA ALA A 100 -4.95 6.57 7.73
C ALA A 100 -6.12 7.39 7.18
N THR A 101 -5.77 8.48 6.50
CA THR A 101 -6.67 9.25 5.64
C THR A 101 -6.08 9.32 4.25
N TYR A 102 -6.94 9.54 3.26
CA TYR A 102 -6.50 9.60 1.87
C TYR A 102 -7.30 10.63 1.07
N ALA A 103 -6.68 11.10 -0.01
CA ALA A 103 -7.38 11.74 -1.12
C ALA A 103 -7.26 10.82 -2.34
N PRO A 104 -8.36 10.45 -3.01
CA PRO A 104 -8.34 9.58 -4.18
C PRO A 104 -7.34 10.08 -5.23
N LYS A 105 -6.43 9.20 -5.66
CA LYS A 105 -5.33 9.50 -6.61
C LYS A 105 -4.46 10.71 -6.22
N GLY A 106 -4.41 11.04 -4.94
CA GLY A 106 -3.66 12.18 -4.40
C GLY A 106 -2.59 11.73 -3.41
N TRP A 107 -3.02 11.35 -2.21
CA TRP A 107 -2.12 11.02 -1.10
C TRP A 107 -2.76 10.03 -0.14
N LEU A 108 -1.91 9.36 0.63
CA LEU A 108 -2.29 8.42 1.69
C LEU A 108 -1.38 8.65 2.90
N ASN A 109 -1.92 9.13 4.00
CA ASN A 109 -1.14 9.53 5.17
C ASN A 109 -1.75 8.93 6.43
N GLY A 110 -0.91 8.50 7.37
CA GLY A 110 -1.43 7.83 8.55
C GLY A 110 -0.38 7.39 9.54
N ALA A 111 -0.81 6.50 10.42
CA ALA A 111 0.02 5.89 11.44
C ALA A 111 -0.17 4.37 11.41
N LEU A 112 0.95 3.69 11.62
CA LEU A 112 1.06 2.29 11.95
C LEU A 112 1.27 2.18 13.47
N ALA A 113 0.58 1.28 14.14
CA ALA A 113 0.78 1.00 15.55
C ALA A 113 1.09 -0.48 15.76
N TYR A 114 2.06 -0.77 16.63
CA TYR A 114 2.55 -2.11 16.98
C TYR A 114 2.12 -2.46 18.40
N PRO A 115 0.90 -2.99 18.59
CA PRO A 115 0.38 -3.33 19.91
C PRO A 115 1.17 -4.42 20.62
N ASP A 116 1.86 -5.28 19.88
CA ASP A 116 2.72 -6.36 20.41
C ASP A 116 4.11 -5.88 20.84
N VAL A 117 4.57 -4.73 20.34
CA VAL A 117 5.88 -4.12 20.69
C VAL A 117 5.70 -2.86 21.54
N GLY A 118 4.98 -2.99 22.66
CA GLY A 118 4.83 -1.91 23.64
C GLY A 118 4.05 -0.69 23.15
N GLY A 119 3.25 -0.84 22.08
CA GLY A 119 2.45 0.25 21.51
C GLY A 119 3.26 1.26 20.70
N ALA A 120 4.44 0.87 20.20
CA ALA A 120 5.23 1.71 19.31
C ALA A 120 4.40 2.15 18.09
N SER A 121 4.62 3.37 17.60
CA SER A 121 3.91 3.90 16.43
C SER A 121 4.86 4.56 15.44
N VAL A 122 4.55 4.41 14.16
CA VAL A 122 5.29 4.95 13.03
C VAL A 122 4.31 5.71 12.15
N ASN A 123 4.58 7.00 11.94
CA ASN A 123 3.78 7.79 11.00
C ASN A 123 4.34 7.61 9.59
N PHE A 124 3.48 7.68 8.59
CA PHE A 124 3.89 7.67 7.20
C PHE A 124 3.16 8.76 6.41
N THR A 125 3.87 9.31 5.43
CA THR A 125 3.34 10.28 4.49
C THR A 125 3.68 9.83 3.08
N THR A 126 2.67 9.71 2.20
CA THR A 126 2.87 9.20 0.84
C THR A 126 2.04 9.96 -0.19
N THR A 127 2.52 9.95 -1.43
CA THR A 127 1.85 10.51 -2.59
C THR A 127 1.53 9.42 -3.59
N TYR A 128 0.41 9.57 -4.30
CA TYR A 128 0.00 8.65 -5.34
C TYR A 128 1.02 8.64 -6.50
N ASP A 129 1.38 7.45 -6.96
CA ASP A 129 2.23 7.24 -8.12
C ASP A 129 1.38 6.84 -9.34
N THR A 130 1.48 7.65 -10.41
CA THR A 130 0.74 7.45 -11.67
C THR A 130 1.16 6.21 -12.44
N ASP A 131 2.29 5.59 -12.10
CA ASP A 131 2.75 4.35 -12.70
C ASP A 131 1.80 3.19 -12.42
N TYR A 132 0.96 3.30 -11.38
CA TYR A 132 -0.14 2.37 -11.12
C TYR A 132 -1.09 2.22 -12.31
N GLU A 133 -1.32 3.30 -13.06
CA GLU A 133 -2.25 3.32 -14.20
C GLU A 133 -1.61 2.81 -15.50
N LYS A 134 -0.28 2.60 -15.50
CA LYS A 134 0.43 2.11 -16.68
C LYS A 134 0.00 0.67 -16.94
N LYS A 135 -0.69 0.47 -18.06
CA LYS A 135 -1.01 -0.88 -18.55
C LYS A 135 0.26 -1.54 -19.08
N PRO A 136 0.72 -2.65 -18.49
CA PRO A 136 1.87 -3.36 -19.03
C PRO A 136 1.53 -3.88 -20.43
N THR A 137 2.43 -3.65 -21.38
CA THR A 137 2.30 -4.17 -22.74
C THR A 137 3.21 -5.38 -22.90
N LEU A 138 2.84 -6.33 -23.76
CA LEU A 138 3.69 -7.49 -24.05
C LEU A 138 5.05 -7.06 -24.59
N ALA A 139 5.10 -5.98 -25.38
CA ALA A 139 6.35 -5.39 -25.87
C ALA A 139 7.22 -4.85 -24.73
N ALA A 140 6.63 -4.17 -23.73
CA ALA A 140 7.37 -3.68 -22.56
C ALA A 140 7.93 -4.83 -21.70
N ILE A 141 7.15 -5.91 -21.54
CA ILE A 141 7.59 -7.12 -20.80
C ILE A 141 8.71 -7.84 -21.57
N ALA A 142 8.55 -8.04 -22.87
CA ALA A 142 9.56 -8.66 -23.72
C ALA A 142 10.87 -7.86 -23.73
N ALA A 143 10.77 -6.52 -23.78
CA ALA A 143 11.94 -5.64 -23.69
C ALA A 143 12.60 -5.68 -22.30
N ALA A 144 11.83 -5.75 -21.21
CA ALA A 144 12.38 -5.90 -19.87
C ALA A 144 13.13 -7.24 -19.70
N ARG A 145 12.58 -8.32 -20.25
CA ARG A 145 13.24 -9.62 -20.31
C ARG A 145 14.54 -9.57 -21.12
N ALA A 146 14.50 -8.99 -22.32
CA ALA A 146 15.70 -8.85 -23.17
C ALA A 146 16.80 -8.01 -22.51
N ARG A 147 16.44 -6.96 -21.75
CA ARG A 147 17.40 -6.18 -20.95
C ARG A 147 18.05 -6.97 -19.82
N HIS A 148 17.37 -7.96 -19.25
CA HIS A 148 17.94 -8.87 -18.24
C HIS A 148 18.83 -9.96 -18.89
N GLU A 149 18.67 -10.20 -20.20
CA GLU A 149 19.47 -11.16 -20.98
C GLU A 149 20.68 -10.49 -21.69
N GLU A 150 21.05 -9.24 -21.34
CA GLU A 150 22.26 -8.56 -21.85
C GLU A 150 23.52 -9.39 -21.53
N PRO A 151 24.26 -9.86 -22.55
CA PRO A 151 25.28 -10.91 -22.40
C PRO A 151 26.63 -10.31 -22.01
N SER A 152 26.81 -9.98 -20.74
CA SER A 152 28.14 -9.69 -20.17
C SER A 152 29.09 -10.90 -20.20
N PHE A 153 28.61 -12.09 -20.58
CA PHE A 153 29.43 -13.30 -20.71
C PHE A 153 30.12 -13.46 -22.07
N LEU A 154 29.53 -12.98 -23.17
CA LEU A 154 30.14 -13.11 -24.52
C LEU A 154 31.22 -12.04 -24.78
N ALA A 155 31.11 -10.85 -24.18
CA ALA A 155 32.16 -9.82 -24.29
C ALA A 155 33.44 -10.14 -23.49
N LEU A 156 33.34 -10.98 -22.45
CA LEU A 156 34.49 -11.43 -21.64
C LEU A 156 35.23 -12.62 -22.25
N LEU A 157 34.62 -13.37 -23.17
CA LEU A 157 35.27 -14.50 -23.86
C LEU A 157 36.11 -14.05 -25.07
N GLU A 158 35.72 -12.98 -25.78
CA GLU A 158 36.46 -12.47 -26.94
C GLU A 158 37.65 -11.55 -26.58
N THR A 159 37.78 -11.13 -25.32
CA THR A 159 38.93 -10.34 -24.83
C THR A 159 40.07 -11.23 -24.26
N ARG A 160 39.94 -12.56 -24.26
CA ARG A 160 40.99 -13.51 -23.79
C ARG A 160 41.58 -14.40 -24.88
N ILE A 161 41.43 -14.03 -26.16
CA ILE A 161 42.15 -14.68 -27.28
C ILE A 161 42.86 -13.64 -28.15
N GLN A 162 43.59 -12.71 -27.52
CA GLN A 162 44.64 -11.92 -28.17
C GLN A 162 45.89 -11.89 -27.29
#